data_AF-B4SJL5-F1
#
_entry.id   AF-B4SJL5-F1
#
_cell.length_a   1.000
_cell.length_b   1.000
_cell.length_c   1.000
_cell.angle_alpha   90.00
_cell.angle_beta   90.00
_cell.angle_gamma   90.00
#
_symmetry.space_group_name_H-M   'P 1'
#
loop_
_entity.id
_entity.type
_entity.pdbx_description
1 polymer ?
#
loop_
_entity_poly.entity_id
_entity_poly.type
_entity_poly.pdbx_seq_one_letter_code
_entity_poly.pdbx_strand_id
1 'polypeptide(L)'
;MRIRSTHQPGSSCFIATCLTTGLALCLTTQPASAASWLVHDMAEFATASASLQPGDEIVLADGTWTDARLLLKGQGTDAAPIVLRAQTPGNVILSGRSDLRLAGRYLQVSNLVFRNGYAPGDAVVAFRESSKAVASSSRVTGLVIDDYTNPDASDQDYWVSFYGSHNRLDHSQLRGKTNAGPTVVVVRDATQGLDNQHRIDHNWFGPRPALGVNGGETIRVGTSDSSLSDSNSTVENNWFEGCDGETEIISNKSGGNTYRGNVFYRSAGALTLRHGNGNRVIDNVFLGDDKAGTGGVRIINADQTVSNNYFERLAGSSNRSALAVMDAQADPPLSGYAPVVNATISRNTFVDVAKISFGVGHDEAKGIVVAASNSRFTGNLIVNRTSRNPPDAASSLAGISFSGNLQSPQASPVFPGGIEGRAVTLQQSANELWVPAPALPTVGADPGLAMTARTATGVDWYPKVGEVALSRTSTGVDR
;
A
#
# COMPACT_ATOMS: atom_id res chain seq x y z
N MET A 1 -57.94 47.73 -78.90
CA MET A 1 -56.73 48.24 -78.22
C MET A 1 -56.40 47.28 -77.09
N ARG A 2 -55.17 46.74 -77.13
CA ARG A 2 -54.40 45.89 -76.19
C ARG A 2 -55.05 45.34 -74.89
N ILE A 3 -55.10 44.00 -74.71
CA ILE A 3 -54.28 43.10 -73.84
C ILE A 3 -54.89 42.92 -72.41
N ARG A 4 -55.57 41.79 -72.08
CA ARG A 4 -55.12 40.50 -71.44
C ARG A 4 -54.35 40.71 -70.11
N SER A 5 -54.58 40.01 -69.00
CA SER A 5 -54.46 38.56 -68.73
C SER A 5 -54.74 38.32 -67.23
N THR A 6 -55.78 37.58 -66.82
CA THR A 6 -55.80 36.16 -66.33
C THR A 6 -54.86 35.77 -65.18
N HIS A 7 -55.44 35.35 -64.05
CA HIS A 7 -54.92 34.30 -63.16
C HIS A 7 -56.06 33.49 -62.51
N GLN A 8 -55.82 32.19 -62.36
CA GLN A 8 -56.72 31.10 -61.93
C GLN A 8 -56.33 30.56 -60.52
N PRO A 9 -57.09 29.60 -59.92
CA PRO A 9 -57.30 29.50 -58.47
C PRO A 9 -56.71 28.24 -57.78
N GLY A 10 -56.92 28.15 -56.46
CA GLY A 10 -56.89 26.93 -55.61
C GLY A 10 -56.98 27.35 -54.13
N SER A 11 -57.42 26.58 -53.15
CA SER A 11 -58.18 25.33 -52.98
C SER A 11 -58.37 25.21 -51.46
N SER A 12 -59.52 24.70 -51.01
CA SER A 12 -59.97 24.62 -49.61
C SER A 12 -59.15 23.66 -48.73
N CYS A 13 -59.04 23.94 -47.43
CA CYS A 13 -58.75 22.91 -46.42
C CYS A 13 -59.41 23.25 -45.06
N PHE A 14 -60.23 22.33 -44.57
CA PHE A 14 -60.86 22.32 -43.25
C PHE A 14 -59.83 21.95 -42.17
N ILE A 15 -59.77 22.70 -41.07
CA ILE A 15 -59.00 22.32 -39.88
C ILE A 15 -59.94 21.69 -38.86
N ALA A 16 -59.75 20.39 -38.63
CA ALA A 16 -60.41 19.61 -37.62
C ALA A 16 -59.66 19.69 -36.27
N THR A 17 -60.47 19.73 -35.21
CA THR A 17 -60.14 19.68 -33.78
C THR A 17 -59.34 18.43 -33.40
N CYS A 18 -58.25 18.59 -32.64
CA CYS A 18 -57.65 17.53 -31.82
C CYS A 18 -57.29 18.11 -30.44
N LEU A 19 -58.11 17.81 -29.43
CA LEU A 19 -57.86 18.08 -28.03
C LEU A 19 -57.10 16.87 -27.46
N THR A 20 -55.77 16.95 -27.36
CA THR A 20 -54.95 15.91 -26.73
C THR A 20 -54.80 16.20 -25.24
N THR A 21 -55.57 15.49 -24.42
CA THR A 21 -55.43 15.46 -22.95
C THR A 21 -54.15 14.70 -22.58
N GLY A 22 -53.04 15.42 -22.41
CA GLY A 22 -51.79 14.86 -21.91
C GLY A 22 -51.87 14.63 -20.40
N LEU A 23 -52.17 13.39 -20.00
CA LEU A 23 -52.08 12.95 -18.61
C LEU A 23 -50.60 12.75 -18.27
N ALA A 24 -49.94 13.82 -17.78
CA ALA A 24 -48.59 13.74 -17.23
C ALA A 24 -48.64 12.90 -15.94
N LEU A 25 -48.32 11.62 -16.06
CA LEU A 25 -48.10 10.73 -14.92
C LEU A 25 -46.79 11.17 -14.24
N CYS A 26 -46.89 12.12 -13.30
CA CYS A 26 -45.83 12.40 -12.33
C CYS A 26 -45.63 11.12 -11.51
N LEU A 27 -44.75 10.23 -11.97
CA LEU A 27 -44.16 9.18 -11.15
C LEU A 27 -43.37 9.88 -10.04
N THR A 28 -44.05 10.12 -8.93
CA THR A 28 -43.39 10.44 -7.67
C THR A 28 -42.51 9.23 -7.33
N THR A 29 -41.22 9.31 -7.63
CA THR A 29 -40.22 8.38 -7.12
C THR A 29 -40.23 8.54 -5.59
N GLN A 30 -40.99 7.69 -4.90
CA GLN A 30 -40.84 7.59 -3.46
C GLN A 30 -39.37 7.21 -3.21
N PRO A 31 -38.64 7.96 -2.36
CA PRO A 31 -37.30 7.54 -1.99
C PRO A 31 -37.44 6.15 -1.36
N ALA A 32 -36.85 5.13 -1.99
CA ALA A 32 -36.75 3.82 -1.39
C ALA A 32 -36.02 4.01 -0.06
N SER A 33 -36.69 3.74 1.05
CA SER A 33 -36.06 3.81 2.37
C SER A 33 -34.98 2.74 2.42
N ALA A 34 -33.73 3.15 2.65
CA ALA A 34 -32.65 2.24 2.98
C ALA A 34 -33.08 1.38 4.18
N ALA A 35 -32.96 0.06 4.05
CA ALA A 35 -33.27 -0.86 5.13
C ALA A 35 -32.02 -1.09 5.98
N SER A 36 -32.22 -1.24 7.29
CA SER A 36 -31.15 -1.60 8.24
C SER A 36 -31.59 -2.82 9.04
N TRP A 37 -30.79 -3.87 8.98
CA TRP A 37 -31.06 -5.15 9.66
C TRP A 37 -29.99 -5.41 10.73
N LEU A 38 -30.41 -5.46 12.00
CA LEU A 38 -29.62 -6.06 13.06
C LEU A 38 -29.79 -7.58 12.98
N VAL A 39 -28.70 -8.30 12.74
CA VAL A 39 -28.68 -9.76 12.61
C VAL A 39 -27.87 -10.40 13.74
N HIS A 40 -28.35 -11.51 14.28
CA HIS A 40 -27.78 -12.18 15.46
C HIS A 40 -27.11 -13.52 15.12
N ASP A 41 -27.38 -14.07 13.94
CA ASP A 41 -26.80 -15.32 13.47
C ASP A 41 -26.68 -15.36 11.94
N MET A 42 -26.09 -16.45 11.43
CA MET A 42 -25.88 -16.65 9.99
C MET A 42 -27.17 -16.85 9.19
N ALA A 43 -28.28 -17.28 9.81
CA ALA A 43 -29.56 -17.43 9.13
C ALA A 43 -30.22 -16.06 8.90
N GLU A 44 -30.17 -15.19 9.90
CA GLU A 44 -30.59 -13.78 9.77
C GLU A 44 -29.69 -13.03 8.79
N PHE A 45 -28.36 -13.23 8.85
CA PHE A 45 -27.43 -12.65 7.86
C PHE A 45 -27.75 -13.11 6.43
N ALA A 46 -27.95 -14.41 6.22
CA ALA A 46 -28.29 -14.94 4.90
C ALA A 46 -29.60 -14.33 4.36
N THR A 47 -30.60 -14.16 5.23
CA THR A 47 -31.86 -13.52 4.87
C THR A 47 -31.67 -12.05 4.47
N ALA A 48 -30.92 -11.28 5.27
CA ALA A 48 -30.65 -9.87 4.99
C ALA A 48 -29.79 -9.67 3.73
N SER A 49 -28.82 -10.55 3.49
CA SER A 49 -27.86 -10.46 2.37
C SER A 49 -28.42 -10.90 1.01
N ALA A 50 -29.62 -11.47 0.96
CA ALA A 50 -30.14 -12.12 -0.25
C ALA A 50 -30.36 -11.16 -1.44
N SER A 51 -30.70 -9.89 -1.19
CA SER A 51 -31.00 -8.92 -2.25
C SER A 51 -30.84 -7.46 -1.80
N LEU A 52 -29.63 -7.11 -1.35
CA LEU A 52 -29.31 -5.75 -0.88
C LEU A 52 -29.45 -4.69 -1.99
N GLN A 53 -30.06 -3.56 -1.66
CA GLN A 53 -30.24 -2.38 -2.50
C GLN A 53 -29.26 -1.26 -2.11
N PRO A 54 -28.97 -0.29 -3.00
CA PRO A 54 -28.18 0.88 -2.63
C PRO A 54 -28.69 1.57 -1.35
N GLY A 55 -27.80 1.79 -0.39
CA GLY A 55 -28.10 2.43 0.90
C GLY A 55 -28.43 1.45 2.03
N ASP A 56 -28.71 0.18 1.72
CA ASP A 56 -29.01 -0.83 2.71
C ASP A 56 -27.83 -1.13 3.66
N GLU A 57 -28.16 -1.54 4.88
CA GLU A 57 -27.21 -1.82 5.95
C GLU A 57 -27.49 -3.15 6.66
N ILE A 58 -26.46 -3.97 6.81
CA ILE A 58 -26.45 -5.11 7.73
C ILE A 58 -25.57 -4.77 8.93
N VAL A 59 -26.14 -4.90 10.13
CA VAL A 59 -25.46 -4.71 11.40
C VAL A 59 -25.33 -6.07 12.08
N LEU A 60 -24.10 -6.54 12.26
CA LEU A 60 -23.84 -7.77 13.03
C LEU A 60 -23.96 -7.46 14.52
N ALA A 61 -24.84 -8.17 15.23
CA ALA A 61 -24.98 -8.03 16.67
C ALA A 61 -23.69 -8.40 17.41
N ASP A 62 -23.46 -7.73 18.54
CA ASP A 62 -22.32 -7.98 19.42
C ASP A 62 -22.25 -9.45 19.84
N GLY A 63 -21.05 -10.03 19.79
CA GLY A 63 -20.83 -11.43 20.13
C GLY A 63 -19.78 -12.12 19.27
N THR A 64 -19.63 -13.42 19.51
CA THR A 64 -18.71 -14.27 18.77
C THR A 64 -19.45 -15.03 17.67
N TRP A 65 -19.07 -14.77 16.43
CA TRP A 65 -19.54 -15.42 15.22
C TRP A 65 -18.53 -16.49 14.80
N THR A 66 -18.82 -17.75 15.16
CA THR A 66 -17.91 -18.88 14.88
C THR A 66 -18.22 -19.51 13.53
N ASP A 67 -17.18 -19.81 12.75
CA ASP A 67 -17.27 -20.43 11.42
C ASP A 67 -18.19 -19.65 10.45
N ALA A 68 -18.25 -18.32 10.62
CA ALA A 68 -19.10 -17.42 9.87
C ALA A 68 -18.46 -17.01 8.54
N ARG A 69 -19.07 -17.45 7.45
CA ARG A 69 -18.61 -17.16 6.09
C ARG A 69 -19.44 -16.07 5.44
N LEU A 70 -19.01 -14.82 5.63
CA LEU A 70 -19.77 -13.64 5.22
C LEU A 70 -19.53 -13.34 3.74
N LEU A 71 -20.61 -13.10 2.99
CA LEU A 71 -20.56 -12.59 1.62
C LEU A 71 -21.39 -11.32 1.53
N LEU A 72 -20.72 -10.17 1.40
CA LEU A 72 -21.38 -8.92 1.09
C LEU A 72 -21.42 -8.75 -0.42
N LYS A 73 -22.60 -8.86 -1.02
CA LYS A 73 -22.79 -8.80 -2.46
C LYS A 73 -23.90 -7.85 -2.84
N GLY A 74 -23.62 -6.96 -3.79
CA GLY A 74 -24.62 -6.00 -4.27
C GLY A 74 -24.04 -4.88 -5.11
N GLN A 75 -24.93 -4.04 -5.64
CA GLN A 75 -24.55 -2.88 -6.45
C GLN A 75 -25.01 -1.62 -5.72
N GLY A 76 -24.15 -1.10 -4.84
CA GLY A 76 -24.37 0.22 -4.24
C GLY A 76 -24.06 1.34 -5.22
N THR A 77 -24.14 2.58 -4.73
CA THR A 77 -23.68 3.78 -5.44
C THR A 77 -22.79 4.61 -4.52
N ASP A 78 -22.05 5.57 -5.06
CA ASP A 78 -21.22 6.47 -4.27
C ASP A 78 -22.04 7.23 -3.20
N ALA A 79 -23.25 7.66 -3.56
CA ALA A 79 -24.17 8.36 -2.67
C ALA A 79 -24.93 7.43 -1.70
N ALA A 80 -25.02 6.13 -2.02
CA ALA A 80 -25.78 5.15 -1.26
C ALA A 80 -25.06 3.79 -1.31
N PRO A 81 -23.95 3.63 -0.56
CA PRO A 81 -23.22 2.38 -0.49
C PRO A 81 -24.04 1.31 0.23
N ILE A 82 -23.71 0.04 0.01
CA ILE A 82 -24.24 -1.07 0.81
C ILE A 82 -23.29 -1.33 1.97
N VAL A 83 -23.80 -1.33 3.19
CA VAL A 83 -22.99 -1.33 4.42
C VAL A 83 -23.10 -2.67 5.15
N LEU A 84 -21.97 -3.20 5.61
CA LEU A 84 -21.86 -4.25 6.62
C LEU A 84 -21.01 -3.73 7.77
N ARG A 85 -21.51 -3.76 9.00
CA ARG A 85 -20.71 -3.32 10.15
C ARG A 85 -20.98 -4.11 11.40
N ALA A 86 -20.03 -4.04 12.33
CA ALA A 86 -20.30 -4.40 13.71
C ALA A 86 -21.35 -3.45 14.35
N GLN A 87 -22.15 -3.99 15.26
CA GLN A 87 -23.01 -3.20 16.13
C GLN A 87 -22.17 -2.25 16.99
N THR A 88 -21.22 -2.80 17.76
CA THR A 88 -20.23 -2.04 18.52
C THR A 88 -18.82 -2.40 18.05
N PRO A 89 -17.98 -1.41 17.65
CA PRO A 89 -16.59 -1.67 17.30
C PRO A 89 -15.83 -2.43 18.39
N GLY A 90 -15.18 -3.53 18.02
CA GLY A 90 -14.46 -4.41 18.94
C GLY A 90 -15.27 -5.54 19.58
N ASN A 91 -16.60 -5.52 19.47
CA ASN A 91 -17.47 -6.52 20.12
C ASN A 91 -18.00 -7.59 19.17
N VAL A 92 -17.80 -7.46 17.85
CA VAL A 92 -18.12 -8.50 16.87
C VAL A 92 -16.84 -9.27 16.52
N ILE A 93 -16.74 -10.49 17.04
CA ILE A 93 -15.58 -11.36 16.90
C ILE A 93 -15.90 -12.50 15.92
N LEU A 94 -15.23 -12.54 14.79
CA LEU A 94 -15.24 -13.64 13.83
C LEU A 94 -14.14 -14.64 14.21
N SER A 95 -14.52 -15.84 14.63
CA SER A 95 -13.62 -16.89 15.12
C SER A 95 -13.75 -18.21 14.35
N GLY A 96 -12.87 -19.17 14.65
CA GLY A 96 -12.86 -20.46 13.98
C GLY A 96 -12.47 -20.33 12.51
N ARG A 97 -13.30 -20.86 11.62
CA ARG A 97 -13.12 -20.86 10.17
C ARG A 97 -14.01 -19.82 9.48
N SER A 98 -13.94 -18.59 9.98
CA SER A 98 -14.65 -17.42 9.44
C SER A 98 -13.87 -16.69 8.35
N ASP A 99 -14.58 -16.03 7.44
CA ASP A 99 -14.02 -15.15 6.41
C ASP A 99 -15.04 -14.09 5.94
N LEU A 100 -14.57 -13.15 5.13
CA LEU A 100 -15.37 -12.12 4.49
C LEU A 100 -15.03 -12.02 3.01
N ARG A 101 -16.06 -12.05 2.16
CA ARG A 101 -15.94 -11.83 0.72
C ARG A 101 -16.83 -10.67 0.27
N LEU A 102 -16.33 -9.87 -0.66
CA LEU A 102 -17.05 -8.74 -1.26
C LEU A 102 -17.20 -8.95 -2.77
N ALA A 103 -18.39 -8.70 -3.32
CA ALA A 103 -18.62 -8.74 -4.76
C ALA A 103 -19.64 -7.70 -5.25
N GLY A 104 -19.28 -6.93 -6.26
CA GLY A 104 -20.09 -5.84 -6.80
C GLY A 104 -19.43 -4.47 -6.63
N ARG A 105 -20.19 -3.44 -6.31
CA ARG A 105 -19.68 -2.06 -6.27
C ARG A 105 -20.18 -1.26 -5.10
N TYR A 106 -19.37 -0.31 -4.63
CA TYR A 106 -19.71 0.61 -3.54
C TYR A 106 -20.18 -0.12 -2.27
N LEU A 107 -19.42 -1.14 -1.89
CA LEU A 107 -19.62 -1.89 -0.66
C LEU A 107 -18.75 -1.29 0.44
N GLN A 108 -19.28 -1.18 1.66
CA GLN A 108 -18.54 -0.68 2.81
C GLN A 108 -18.62 -1.68 3.96
N VAL A 109 -17.46 -2.11 4.45
CA VAL A 109 -17.36 -2.98 5.62
C VAL A 109 -16.63 -2.24 6.73
N SER A 110 -17.14 -2.29 7.96
CA SER A 110 -16.46 -1.66 9.09
C SER A 110 -16.46 -2.43 10.41
N ASN A 111 -15.36 -2.25 11.15
CA ASN A 111 -15.24 -2.58 12.57
C ASN A 111 -15.37 -4.06 12.94
N LEU A 112 -14.88 -4.96 12.09
CA LEU A 112 -14.88 -6.41 12.34
C LEU A 112 -13.54 -6.87 12.93
N VAL A 113 -13.59 -7.86 13.83
CA VAL A 113 -12.39 -8.47 14.43
C VAL A 113 -12.32 -9.95 14.07
N PHE A 114 -11.23 -10.38 13.42
CA PHE A 114 -10.89 -11.79 13.23
C PHE A 114 -9.84 -12.21 14.25
N ARG A 115 -10.14 -13.20 15.09
CA ARG A 115 -9.19 -13.81 16.06
C ARG A 115 -9.68 -15.20 16.49
N ASN A 116 -8.80 -15.99 17.12
CA ASN A 116 -9.11 -17.35 17.56
C ASN A 116 -9.57 -18.26 16.42
N GLY A 117 -8.81 -18.28 15.32
CA GLY A 117 -9.18 -19.02 14.12
C GLY A 117 -8.19 -18.79 12.98
N TYR A 118 -8.58 -19.19 11.76
CA TYR A 118 -7.78 -19.00 10.55
C TYR A 118 -8.67 -19.05 9.31
N ALA A 119 -8.14 -18.59 8.17
CA ALA A 119 -8.90 -18.53 6.93
C ALA A 119 -9.36 -19.95 6.50
N PRO A 120 -10.65 -20.15 6.17
CA PRO A 120 -11.14 -21.41 5.61
C PRO A 120 -10.77 -21.64 4.14
N GLY A 121 -10.13 -20.66 3.49
CA GLY A 121 -9.77 -20.65 2.07
C GLY A 121 -8.51 -19.81 1.83
N ASP A 122 -8.42 -19.18 0.65
CA ASP A 122 -7.21 -18.44 0.23
C ASP A 122 -7.03 -17.07 0.90
N ALA A 123 -8.08 -16.52 1.52
CA ALA A 123 -7.99 -15.26 2.26
C ALA A 123 -8.95 -15.15 3.46
N VAL A 124 -8.61 -14.31 4.45
CA VAL A 124 -9.53 -13.88 5.52
C VAL A 124 -10.54 -12.86 4.98
N VAL A 125 -10.06 -11.85 4.25
CA VAL A 125 -10.90 -10.86 3.55
C VAL A 125 -10.53 -10.82 2.07
N ALA A 126 -11.50 -11.10 1.20
CA ALA A 126 -11.31 -11.02 -0.24
C ALA A 126 -12.26 -10.02 -0.91
N PHE A 127 -11.71 -9.14 -1.74
CA PHE A 127 -12.48 -8.26 -2.65
C PHE A 127 -13.00 -9.03 -3.88
N ARG A 128 -13.40 -10.29 -3.68
CA ARG A 128 -14.08 -11.13 -4.66
C ARG A 128 -14.91 -12.21 -3.99
N GLU A 129 -15.97 -12.63 -4.66
CA GLU A 129 -16.64 -13.91 -4.41
C GLU A 129 -15.99 -15.04 -5.21
N SER A 130 -15.59 -14.74 -6.47
CA SER A 130 -14.94 -15.67 -7.41
C SER A 130 -14.11 -14.89 -8.44
N SER A 131 -13.41 -15.58 -9.35
CA SER A 131 -12.67 -14.93 -10.45
C SER A 131 -13.54 -14.09 -11.40
N LYS A 132 -14.86 -14.35 -11.45
CA LYS A 132 -15.82 -13.63 -12.29
C LYS A 132 -16.65 -12.60 -11.54
N ALA A 133 -16.54 -12.53 -10.22
CA ALA A 133 -17.35 -11.68 -9.37
C ALA A 133 -16.45 -11.00 -8.33
N VAL A 134 -15.97 -9.80 -8.68
CA VAL A 134 -15.07 -8.98 -7.88
C VAL A 134 -15.76 -7.76 -7.30
N ALA A 135 -15.14 -7.15 -6.29
CA ALA A 135 -15.54 -5.85 -5.76
C ALA A 135 -14.75 -4.72 -6.45
N SER A 136 -15.43 -3.61 -6.73
CA SER A 136 -14.79 -2.35 -7.13
C SER A 136 -15.37 -1.19 -6.34
N SER A 137 -14.62 -0.10 -6.23
CA SER A 137 -15.04 1.12 -5.51
C SER A 137 -15.55 0.82 -4.09
N SER A 138 -14.99 -0.20 -3.44
CA SER A 138 -15.44 -0.73 -2.15
C SER A 138 -14.40 -0.48 -1.07
N ARG A 139 -14.85 -0.38 0.19
CA ARG A 139 -14.01 0.02 1.33
C ARG A 139 -14.13 -0.97 2.47
N VAL A 140 -12.99 -1.38 3.02
CA VAL A 140 -12.90 -2.08 4.30
C VAL A 140 -12.15 -1.18 5.26
N THR A 141 -12.76 -0.84 6.40
CA THR A 141 -12.18 0.09 7.38
C THR A 141 -12.35 -0.41 8.81
N GLY A 142 -11.44 -0.08 9.71
CA GLY A 142 -11.52 -0.56 11.10
C GLY A 142 -11.45 -2.09 11.21
N LEU A 143 -10.85 -2.78 10.24
CA LEU A 143 -10.66 -4.23 10.30
C LEU A 143 -9.55 -4.55 11.30
N VAL A 144 -9.79 -5.52 12.17
CA VAL A 144 -8.74 -6.11 13.02
C VAL A 144 -8.56 -7.56 12.63
N ILE A 145 -7.33 -7.95 12.30
CA ILE A 145 -6.94 -9.36 12.17
C ILE A 145 -5.82 -9.60 13.16
N ASP A 146 -6.11 -10.44 14.15
CA ASP A 146 -5.28 -10.66 15.31
C ASP A 146 -5.00 -12.16 15.52
N ASP A 147 -3.75 -12.57 15.26
CA ASP A 147 -3.26 -13.95 15.42
C ASP A 147 -4.13 -15.00 14.69
N TYR A 148 -4.78 -14.59 13.59
CA TYR A 148 -5.72 -15.42 12.82
C TYR A 148 -4.98 -16.23 11.73
N THR A 149 -4.05 -17.07 12.15
CA THR A 149 -3.05 -17.72 11.29
C THR A 149 -3.31 -19.21 11.15
N ASN A 150 -3.11 -19.76 9.94
CA ASN A 150 -3.22 -21.19 9.69
C ASN A 150 -2.20 -21.96 10.57
N PRO A 151 -2.63 -23.04 11.26
CA PRO A 151 -1.72 -23.84 12.09
C PRO A 151 -0.62 -24.55 11.29
N ASP A 152 -0.81 -24.78 9.99
CA ASP A 152 0.27 -25.19 9.09
C ASP A 152 1.00 -23.95 8.56
N ALA A 153 2.22 -23.73 9.03
CA ALA A 153 3.03 -22.58 8.64
C ALA A 153 3.40 -22.56 7.15
N SER A 154 3.36 -23.71 6.48
CA SER A 154 3.66 -23.83 5.04
C SER A 154 2.44 -23.58 4.16
N ASP A 155 1.23 -23.70 4.71
CA ASP A 155 0.00 -23.46 3.97
C ASP A 155 -0.18 -21.96 3.70
N GLN A 156 -0.36 -21.63 2.42
CA GLN A 156 -0.35 -20.26 1.95
C GLN A 156 -1.77 -19.69 1.95
N ASP A 157 -1.97 -18.65 2.76
CA ASP A 157 -3.16 -17.80 2.69
C ASP A 157 -2.77 -16.32 2.70
N TYR A 158 -3.77 -15.49 2.43
CA TYR A 158 -3.68 -14.03 2.56
C TYR A 158 -4.59 -13.58 3.70
N TRP A 159 -4.27 -12.45 4.34
CA TRP A 159 -5.25 -11.83 5.23
C TRP A 159 -6.18 -10.90 4.48
N VAL A 160 -5.65 -10.07 3.59
CA VAL A 160 -6.48 -9.25 2.70
C VAL A 160 -6.01 -9.41 1.26
N SER A 161 -6.92 -9.85 0.39
CA SER A 161 -6.65 -9.96 -1.05
C SER A 161 -7.54 -8.99 -1.84
N PHE A 162 -6.90 -8.01 -2.47
CA PHE A 162 -7.53 -7.08 -3.39
C PHE A 162 -7.66 -7.67 -4.80
N TYR A 163 -8.80 -7.39 -5.41
CA TYR A 163 -9.16 -7.65 -6.81
C TYR A 163 -9.93 -6.43 -7.34
N GLY A 164 -10.33 -6.44 -8.61
CA GLY A 164 -11.12 -5.37 -9.19
C GLY A 164 -10.36 -4.03 -9.20
N SER A 165 -11.03 -2.93 -8.88
CA SER A 165 -10.43 -1.59 -8.98
C SER A 165 -11.03 -0.59 -7.99
N HIS A 166 -10.28 0.46 -7.64
CA HIS A 166 -10.68 1.58 -6.78
C HIS A 166 -11.13 1.18 -5.37
N ASN A 167 -10.72 0.00 -4.90
CA ASN A 167 -10.97 -0.45 -3.54
C ASN A 167 -10.01 0.22 -2.53
N ARG A 168 -10.46 0.27 -1.27
CA ARG A 168 -9.71 0.87 -0.16
C ARG A 168 -9.67 -0.04 1.08
N LEU A 169 -8.48 -0.19 1.66
CA LEU A 169 -8.29 -0.72 3.02
C LEU A 169 -7.70 0.40 3.86
N ASP A 170 -8.42 0.83 4.90
CA ASP A 170 -7.94 1.91 5.75
C ASP A 170 -8.23 1.74 7.24
N HIS A 171 -7.50 2.45 8.10
CA HIS A 171 -7.69 2.44 9.56
C HIS A 171 -7.78 1.03 10.15
N SER A 172 -7.04 0.07 9.61
CA SER A 172 -7.12 -1.34 10.00
C SER A 172 -5.87 -1.78 10.78
N GLN A 173 -5.98 -2.84 11.60
CA GLN A 173 -4.90 -3.39 12.41
C GLN A 173 -4.68 -4.86 12.07
N LEU A 174 -3.48 -5.19 11.61
CA LEU A 174 -3.13 -6.56 11.18
C LEU A 174 -1.84 -6.97 11.89
N ARG A 175 -1.89 -7.97 12.78
CA ARG A 175 -0.70 -8.48 13.50
C ARG A 175 -0.70 -9.99 13.68
N GLY A 176 0.47 -10.60 13.67
CA GLY A 176 0.67 -11.97 14.13
C GLY A 176 0.58 -13.07 13.07
N LYS A 177 0.73 -12.77 11.78
CA LYS A 177 0.69 -13.79 10.72
C LYS A 177 1.96 -14.63 10.78
N THR A 178 1.83 -15.94 10.98
CA THR A 178 2.99 -16.86 11.09
C THR A 178 3.10 -17.88 9.96
N ASN A 179 2.04 -18.06 9.16
CA ASN A 179 2.06 -18.93 7.99
C ASN A 179 2.44 -18.17 6.70
N ALA A 180 2.80 -18.93 5.67
CA ALA A 180 3.20 -18.41 4.35
C ALA A 180 2.11 -17.57 3.66
N GLY A 181 2.55 -16.67 2.77
CA GLY A 181 1.70 -15.79 1.98
C GLY A 181 1.69 -14.34 2.51
N PRO A 182 1.58 -13.34 1.62
CA PRO A 182 1.55 -11.95 2.04
C PRO A 182 0.40 -11.65 3.01
N THR A 183 0.61 -10.70 3.93
CA THR A 183 -0.47 -10.23 4.80
C THR A 183 -1.54 -9.55 3.97
N VAL A 184 -1.14 -8.62 3.11
CA VAL A 184 -2.01 -7.96 2.12
C VAL A 184 -1.45 -8.17 0.73
N VAL A 185 -2.31 -8.51 -0.22
CA VAL A 185 -1.93 -8.69 -1.62
C VAL A 185 -2.88 -7.96 -2.56
N VAL A 186 -2.32 -7.25 -3.54
CA VAL A 186 -3.05 -6.80 -4.73
C VAL A 186 -2.87 -7.83 -5.82
N VAL A 187 -3.91 -8.62 -6.06
CA VAL A 187 -3.92 -9.62 -7.12
C VAL A 187 -4.43 -8.96 -8.39
N ARG A 188 -3.66 -9.11 -9.47
CA ARG A 188 -3.94 -8.46 -10.76
C ARG A 188 -4.30 -9.50 -11.78
N ASP A 189 -5.48 -9.34 -12.37
CA ASP A 189 -6.05 -10.24 -13.37
C ASP A 189 -6.36 -9.42 -14.63
N ALA A 190 -5.79 -9.83 -15.77
CA ALA A 190 -5.96 -9.11 -17.03
C ALA A 190 -7.43 -9.02 -17.48
N THR A 191 -8.28 -9.97 -17.09
CA THR A 191 -9.72 -9.96 -17.41
C THR A 191 -10.50 -8.91 -16.63
N GLN A 192 -9.97 -8.47 -15.49
CA GLN A 192 -10.60 -7.50 -14.59
C GLN A 192 -10.03 -6.08 -14.75
N GLY A 193 -8.92 -5.96 -15.49
CA GLY A 193 -8.14 -4.74 -15.61
C GLY A 193 -6.88 -4.78 -14.74
N LEU A 194 -5.77 -4.31 -15.29
CA LEU A 194 -4.46 -4.33 -14.63
C LEU A 194 -4.17 -3.02 -13.87
N ASP A 195 -4.75 -1.91 -14.32
CA ASP A 195 -4.75 -0.60 -13.65
C ASP A 195 -5.90 -0.55 -12.64
N ASN A 196 -5.58 -0.90 -11.38
CA ASN A 196 -6.60 -1.08 -10.34
C ASN A 196 -6.77 0.13 -9.41
N GLN A 197 -5.77 1.02 -9.31
CA GLN A 197 -5.88 2.27 -8.53
C GLN A 197 -6.38 2.07 -7.08
N HIS A 198 -5.96 0.96 -6.45
CA HIS A 198 -6.30 0.69 -5.05
C HIS A 198 -5.62 1.66 -4.08
N ARG A 199 -6.22 1.82 -2.90
CA ARG A 199 -5.68 2.64 -1.82
C ARG A 199 -5.55 1.85 -0.53
N ILE A 200 -4.37 1.85 0.07
CA ILE A 200 -4.08 1.21 1.36
C ILE A 200 -3.51 2.29 2.27
N ASP A 201 -4.32 2.80 3.21
CA ASP A 201 -3.93 3.98 3.99
C ASP A 201 -4.31 3.98 5.46
N HIS A 202 -3.50 4.62 6.31
CA HIS A 202 -3.76 4.73 7.76
C HIS A 202 -3.88 3.37 8.47
N ASN A 203 -3.30 2.30 7.94
CA ASN A 203 -3.30 0.99 8.57
C ASN A 203 -2.11 0.86 9.53
N TRP A 204 -2.31 0.11 10.62
CA TRP A 204 -1.26 -0.35 11.50
C TRP A 204 -0.96 -1.83 11.20
N PHE A 205 0.16 -2.07 10.54
CA PHE A 205 0.72 -3.40 10.35
C PHE A 205 1.64 -3.70 11.53
N GLY A 206 1.15 -4.50 12.47
CA GLY A 206 1.87 -4.90 13.66
C GLY A 206 2.87 -6.03 13.41
N PRO A 207 3.43 -6.60 14.49
CA PRO A 207 4.49 -7.58 14.37
C PRO A 207 4.11 -8.77 13.50
N ARG A 208 4.99 -9.08 12.56
CA ARG A 208 4.97 -10.31 11.76
C ARG A 208 6.29 -11.03 12.01
N PRO A 209 6.31 -12.13 12.79
CA PRO A 209 7.53 -12.86 13.05
C PRO A 209 8.20 -13.36 11.76
N ALA A 210 9.52 -13.55 11.80
CA ALA A 210 10.26 -14.10 10.67
C ALA A 210 9.69 -15.47 10.27
N LEU A 211 9.34 -15.62 9.00
CA LEU A 211 8.84 -16.87 8.43
C LEU A 211 9.97 -17.90 8.24
N GLY A 212 11.21 -17.43 8.08
CA GLY A 212 12.40 -18.27 7.83
C GLY A 212 12.54 -18.74 6.38
N VAL A 213 11.52 -18.51 5.54
CA VAL A 213 11.51 -18.81 4.10
C VAL A 213 10.89 -17.65 3.32
N ASN A 214 10.95 -17.71 1.99
CA ASN A 214 10.29 -16.75 1.10
C ASN A 214 8.75 -16.81 1.24
N GLY A 215 8.06 -15.69 1.01
CA GLY A 215 6.59 -15.61 1.10
C GLY A 215 6.08 -14.98 2.38
N GLY A 216 6.94 -14.23 3.07
CA GLY A 216 6.66 -13.55 4.34
C GLY A 216 6.24 -12.09 4.20
N GLU A 217 5.87 -11.63 3.00
CA GLU A 217 5.74 -10.19 2.71
C GLU A 217 4.59 -9.55 3.49
N THR A 218 4.76 -8.35 4.05
CA THR A 218 3.60 -7.67 4.66
C THR A 218 2.63 -7.18 3.59
N ILE A 219 3.14 -6.55 2.54
CA ILE A 219 2.34 -6.17 1.37
C ILE A 219 3.00 -6.68 0.09
N ARG A 220 2.20 -7.20 -0.84
CA ARG A 220 2.63 -7.44 -2.21
C ARG A 220 1.68 -6.79 -3.21
N VAL A 221 2.21 -6.03 -4.17
CA VAL A 221 1.41 -5.38 -5.22
C VAL A 221 1.75 -6.01 -6.57
N GLY A 222 0.93 -6.94 -7.05
CA GLY A 222 1.15 -7.66 -8.30
C GLY A 222 2.04 -8.91 -8.18
N THR A 223 2.50 -9.40 -9.33
CA THR A 223 3.35 -10.59 -9.51
C THR A 223 4.32 -10.36 -10.67
N SER A 224 5.33 -11.22 -10.85
CA SER A 224 6.23 -11.15 -12.01
C SER A 224 5.46 -11.10 -13.34
N ASP A 225 4.42 -11.93 -13.48
CA ASP A 225 3.70 -12.14 -14.74
C ASP A 225 2.91 -10.91 -15.20
N SER A 226 2.52 -10.05 -14.26
CA SER A 226 1.80 -8.81 -14.55
C SER A 226 2.68 -7.56 -14.44
N SER A 227 3.96 -7.71 -14.10
CA SER A 227 4.80 -6.62 -13.61
C SER A 227 5.08 -5.49 -14.59
N LEU A 228 5.03 -5.78 -15.91
CA LEU A 228 5.30 -4.81 -16.97
C LEU A 228 4.12 -3.86 -17.28
N SER A 229 3.06 -3.90 -16.46
CA SER A 229 1.88 -3.05 -16.61
C SER A 229 1.60 -2.28 -15.32
N ASP A 230 0.92 -1.14 -15.46
CA ASP A 230 0.65 -0.25 -14.33
C ASP A 230 -0.50 -0.74 -13.47
N SER A 231 -0.30 -0.63 -12.16
CA SER A 231 -1.32 -0.89 -11.13
C SER A 231 -1.86 0.43 -10.55
N ASN A 232 -1.02 1.47 -10.53
CA ASN A 232 -1.30 2.79 -9.97
C ASN A 232 -1.89 2.75 -8.55
N SER A 233 -1.58 1.70 -7.78
CA SER A 233 -2.01 1.58 -6.40
C SER A 233 -1.23 2.56 -5.53
N THR A 234 -1.89 3.07 -4.49
CA THR A 234 -1.30 3.96 -3.49
C THR A 234 -1.27 3.28 -2.13
N VAL A 235 -0.09 3.16 -1.54
CA VAL A 235 0.14 2.71 -0.16
C VAL A 235 0.68 3.89 0.63
N GLU A 236 -0.15 4.49 1.49
CA GLU A 236 0.21 5.77 2.12
C GLU A 236 -0.16 5.90 3.60
N ASN A 237 0.67 6.62 4.36
CA ASN A 237 0.41 6.93 5.77
C ASN A 237 0.11 5.67 6.61
N ASN A 238 0.76 4.54 6.31
CA ASN A 238 0.66 3.33 7.12
C ASN A 238 1.83 3.25 8.11
N TRP A 239 1.63 2.52 9.21
CA TRP A 239 2.65 2.24 10.21
C TRP A 239 2.99 0.75 10.19
N PHE A 240 4.23 0.41 9.85
CA PHE A 240 4.78 -0.95 9.85
C PHE A 240 5.67 -1.13 11.08
N GLU A 241 5.33 -2.06 11.97
CA GLU A 241 5.99 -2.24 13.27
C GLU A 241 6.37 -3.70 13.50
N GLY A 242 7.66 -4.00 13.56
CA GLY A 242 8.12 -5.39 13.74
C GLY A 242 7.69 -6.31 12.59
N CYS A 243 7.57 -5.78 11.38
CA CYS A 243 7.23 -6.56 10.19
C CYS A 243 8.47 -7.33 9.68
N ASP A 244 8.79 -8.44 10.33
CA ASP A 244 10.04 -9.20 10.14
C ASP A 244 9.88 -10.45 9.27
N GLY A 245 8.70 -10.63 8.67
CA GLY A 245 8.29 -11.84 7.97
C GLY A 245 9.34 -12.37 7.00
N GLU A 246 9.95 -11.48 6.21
CA GLU A 246 11.04 -11.81 5.30
C GLU A 246 11.86 -10.56 4.88
N THR A 247 12.64 -10.67 3.80
CA THR A 247 13.47 -9.57 3.29
C THR A 247 12.65 -8.43 2.69
N GLU A 248 11.46 -8.70 2.17
CA GLU A 248 10.53 -7.75 1.56
C GLU A 248 9.37 -7.45 2.53
N ILE A 249 9.43 -6.32 3.25
CA ILE A 249 8.27 -5.82 4.00
C ILE A 249 7.16 -5.50 3.01
N ILE A 250 7.53 -4.73 1.98
CA ILE A 250 6.69 -4.46 0.81
C ILE A 250 7.41 -5.01 -0.42
N SER A 251 6.70 -5.79 -1.22
CA SER A 251 7.15 -6.31 -2.50
C SER A 251 6.31 -5.71 -3.63
N ASN A 252 6.84 -4.67 -4.27
CA ASN A 252 6.22 -4.08 -5.46
C ASN A 252 6.53 -4.93 -6.69
N LYS A 253 5.51 -5.39 -7.39
CA LYS A 253 5.62 -6.22 -8.60
C LYS A 253 4.67 -5.75 -9.71
N SER A 254 4.59 -4.43 -9.92
CA SER A 254 3.83 -3.78 -10.99
C SER A 254 4.31 -2.34 -11.20
N GLY A 255 3.83 -1.67 -12.24
CA GLY A 255 4.22 -0.29 -12.55
C GLY A 255 3.35 0.79 -11.89
N GLY A 256 3.87 2.02 -11.84
CA GLY A 256 3.12 3.24 -11.53
C GLY A 256 2.67 3.42 -10.07
N ASN A 257 3.08 2.53 -9.15
CA ASN A 257 2.60 2.59 -7.77
C ASN A 257 3.24 3.74 -6.97
N THR A 258 2.51 4.24 -5.97
CA THR A 258 3.00 5.25 -5.03
C THR A 258 3.02 4.72 -3.60
N TYR A 259 4.18 4.82 -2.97
CA TYR A 259 4.43 4.51 -1.56
C TYR A 259 4.83 5.81 -0.84
N ARG A 260 3.95 6.39 -0.04
CA ARG A 260 4.23 7.71 0.57
C ARG A 260 3.80 7.91 2.01
N GLY A 261 4.58 8.68 2.78
CA GLY A 261 4.24 9.03 4.16
C GLY A 261 4.19 7.84 5.13
N ASN A 262 4.66 6.66 4.72
CA ASN A 262 4.64 5.47 5.57
C ASN A 262 5.78 5.51 6.59
N VAL A 263 5.55 4.92 7.76
CA VAL A 263 6.57 4.74 8.79
C VAL A 263 6.91 3.26 8.92
N PHE A 264 8.20 2.93 8.82
CA PHE A 264 8.75 1.60 9.07
C PHE A 264 9.54 1.62 10.37
N TYR A 265 8.92 1.14 11.44
CA TYR A 265 9.50 1.12 12.78
C TYR A 265 10.00 -0.29 13.10
N ARG A 266 11.30 -0.41 13.36
CA ARG A 266 11.98 -1.64 13.78
C ARG A 266 11.55 -2.88 12.98
N SER A 267 11.38 -2.74 11.68
CA SER A 267 10.94 -3.82 10.79
C SER A 267 12.13 -4.40 10.02
N ALA A 268 12.40 -5.69 10.19
CA ALA A 268 13.57 -6.37 9.63
C ALA A 268 13.35 -6.81 8.17
N GLY A 269 13.35 -5.86 7.25
CA GLY A 269 13.29 -6.07 5.81
C GLY A 269 13.37 -4.75 5.06
N ALA A 270 12.93 -4.70 3.81
CA ALA A 270 12.96 -3.51 2.97
C ALA A 270 11.64 -3.28 2.22
N LEU A 271 11.37 -2.03 1.84
CA LEU A 271 10.47 -1.71 0.74
C LEU A 271 11.22 -2.01 -0.57
N THR A 272 10.85 -3.11 -1.22
CA THR A 272 11.50 -3.57 -2.45
C THR A 272 10.66 -3.23 -3.69
N LEU A 273 11.27 -2.49 -4.61
CA LEU A 273 10.79 -2.30 -5.98
C LEU A 273 11.15 -3.51 -6.84
N ARG A 274 10.53 -4.65 -6.53
CA ARG A 274 10.99 -5.99 -6.95
C ARG A 274 10.84 -6.23 -8.45
N HIS A 275 9.69 -5.87 -9.00
CA HIS A 275 9.40 -5.82 -10.44
C HIS A 275 8.56 -4.59 -10.77
N GLY A 276 8.47 -4.25 -12.06
CA GLY A 276 7.67 -3.14 -12.58
C GLY A 276 8.37 -1.79 -12.48
N ASN A 277 7.97 -0.85 -13.32
CA ASN A 277 8.67 0.41 -13.57
C ASN A 277 7.90 1.63 -13.06
N GLY A 278 8.56 2.77 -12.94
CA GLY A 278 7.86 4.05 -12.72
C GLY A 278 7.24 4.21 -11.34
N ASN A 279 7.71 3.48 -10.33
CA ASN A 279 7.16 3.55 -8.97
C ASN A 279 7.79 4.69 -8.17
N ARG A 280 7.05 5.17 -7.17
CA ARG A 280 7.38 6.35 -6.39
C ARG A 280 7.42 6.01 -4.91
N VAL A 281 8.58 6.12 -4.29
CA VAL A 281 8.80 5.98 -2.84
C VAL A 281 9.17 7.36 -2.29
N ILE A 282 8.19 8.05 -1.70
CA ILE A 282 8.30 9.48 -1.37
C ILE A 282 7.87 9.76 0.06
N ASP A 283 8.57 10.62 0.80
CA ASP A 283 8.15 11.09 2.12
C ASP A 283 8.02 9.98 3.19
N ASN A 284 8.68 8.83 3.02
CA ASN A 284 8.63 7.74 3.99
C ASN A 284 9.70 7.90 5.08
N VAL A 285 9.43 7.37 6.27
CA VAL A 285 10.34 7.38 7.42
C VAL A 285 10.67 5.94 7.85
N PHE A 286 11.94 5.60 7.90
CA PHE A 286 12.45 4.29 8.31
C PHE A 286 13.28 4.45 9.59
N LEU A 287 12.81 3.85 10.67
CA LEU A 287 13.40 3.93 12.02
C LEU A 287 13.85 2.54 12.45
N GLY A 288 15.13 2.23 12.33
CA GLY A 288 15.65 0.89 12.61
C GLY A 288 15.95 0.61 14.08
N ASP A 289 16.32 1.65 14.82
CA ASP A 289 16.78 1.53 16.21
C ASP A 289 17.86 0.43 16.40
N ASP A 290 18.77 0.37 15.43
CA ASP A 290 19.89 -0.58 15.32
C ASP A 290 19.47 -2.06 15.34
N LYS A 291 18.18 -2.38 15.20
CA LYS A 291 17.70 -3.77 15.12
C LYS A 291 18.27 -4.45 13.87
N ALA A 292 18.83 -5.64 14.05
CA ALA A 292 19.43 -6.41 12.97
C ALA A 292 18.44 -6.62 11.81
N GLY A 293 18.92 -6.41 10.59
CA GLY A 293 18.13 -6.63 9.39
C GLY A 293 17.10 -5.53 9.06
N THR A 294 17.00 -4.44 9.83
CA THR A 294 16.17 -3.30 9.43
C THR A 294 16.79 -2.62 8.21
N GLY A 295 16.05 -2.60 7.11
CA GLY A 295 16.45 -1.99 5.85
C GLY A 295 15.56 -0.83 5.46
N GLY A 296 15.89 -0.22 4.32
CA GLY A 296 15.14 0.90 3.77
C GLY A 296 14.52 0.54 2.43
N VAL A 297 15.07 1.09 1.34
CA VAL A 297 14.54 0.90 -0.01
C VAL A 297 15.51 0.08 -0.86
N ARG A 298 14.98 -0.94 -1.53
CA ARG A 298 15.70 -1.74 -2.53
C ARG A 298 15.16 -1.47 -3.94
N ILE A 299 16.03 -1.04 -4.84
CA ILE A 299 15.71 -0.57 -6.19
C ILE A 299 16.18 -1.60 -7.22
N ILE A 300 15.24 -2.01 -8.07
CA ILE A 300 15.43 -2.82 -9.28
C ILE A 300 14.55 -2.17 -10.37
N ASN A 301 14.77 -2.51 -11.65
CA ASN A 301 13.94 -2.08 -12.78
C ASN A 301 14.01 -0.56 -13.07
N ALA A 302 13.23 -0.09 -14.05
CA ALA A 302 13.37 1.25 -14.61
C ALA A 302 12.49 2.31 -13.93
N ASP A 303 12.88 3.57 -14.10
CA ASP A 303 12.09 4.79 -13.83
C ASP A 303 11.63 4.95 -12.37
N GLN A 304 12.34 4.31 -11.43
CA GLN A 304 12.00 4.39 -10.02
C GLN A 304 12.35 5.77 -9.44
N THR A 305 11.47 6.31 -8.61
CA THR A 305 11.72 7.53 -7.83
C THR A 305 11.80 7.20 -6.35
N VAL A 306 12.91 7.53 -5.71
CA VAL A 306 13.12 7.42 -4.26
C VAL A 306 13.52 8.80 -3.75
N SER A 307 12.55 9.56 -3.25
CA SER A 307 12.72 10.98 -2.97
C SER A 307 12.22 11.39 -1.59
N ASN A 308 12.90 12.33 -0.94
CA ASN A 308 12.43 12.94 0.31
C ASN A 308 12.16 11.93 1.45
N ASN A 309 12.83 10.77 1.46
CA ASN A 309 12.69 9.78 2.52
C ASN A 309 13.75 10.00 3.61
N TYR A 310 13.42 9.58 4.83
CA TYR A 310 14.29 9.65 6.00
C TYR A 310 14.61 8.24 6.52
N PHE A 311 15.89 7.95 6.74
CA PHE A 311 16.39 6.65 7.17
C PHE A 311 17.27 6.84 8.41
N GLU A 312 16.91 6.22 9.52
CA GLU A 312 17.65 6.35 10.77
C GLU A 312 17.97 4.99 11.41
N ARG A 313 19.24 4.83 11.81
CA ARG A 313 19.73 3.68 12.61
C ARG A 313 19.31 2.33 12.03
N LEU A 314 19.36 2.21 10.70
CA LEU A 314 19.08 0.96 9.99
C LEU A 314 20.32 0.08 9.98
N ALA A 315 20.23 -1.12 10.56
CA ALA A 315 21.37 -2.03 10.71
C ALA A 315 21.45 -3.17 9.66
N GLY A 316 20.62 -3.14 8.62
CA GLY A 316 20.67 -4.12 7.54
C GLY A 316 21.79 -3.87 6.52
N SER A 317 22.03 -4.87 5.68
CA SER A 317 23.05 -4.87 4.62
C SER A 317 22.57 -5.61 3.37
N SER A 318 23.28 -5.48 2.24
CA SER A 318 22.93 -6.14 0.98
C SER A 318 21.48 -5.81 0.59
N ASN A 319 20.61 -6.81 0.41
CA ASN A 319 19.18 -6.62 0.12
C ASN A 319 18.41 -5.81 1.17
N ARG A 320 18.96 -5.66 2.38
CA ARG A 320 18.38 -4.91 3.50
C ARG A 320 19.21 -3.67 3.86
N SER A 321 20.07 -3.17 2.96
CA SER A 321 20.72 -1.87 3.17
C SER A 321 19.67 -0.75 3.30
N ALA A 322 20.04 0.39 3.89
CA ALA A 322 19.13 1.56 3.97
C ALA A 322 18.74 2.05 2.57
N LEU A 323 19.68 1.97 1.64
CA LEU A 323 19.44 2.03 0.21
C LEU A 323 20.20 0.87 -0.44
N ALA A 324 19.54 0.09 -1.27
CA ALA A 324 20.13 -0.99 -2.05
C ALA A 324 19.81 -0.78 -3.53
N VAL A 325 20.80 -0.42 -4.34
CA VAL A 325 20.69 -0.36 -5.80
C VAL A 325 21.27 -1.65 -6.36
N MET A 326 20.42 -2.48 -6.98
CA MET A 326 20.82 -3.80 -7.44
C MET A 326 21.54 -3.77 -8.78
N ASP A 327 22.47 -4.71 -8.95
CA ASP A 327 22.88 -5.18 -10.28
C ASP A 327 21.82 -6.13 -10.83
N ALA A 328 21.84 -6.35 -12.14
CA ALA A 328 20.82 -7.10 -12.86
C ALA A 328 21.40 -8.01 -13.93
N GLN A 329 20.52 -8.85 -14.48
CA GLN A 329 20.80 -9.60 -15.71
C GLN A 329 20.52 -8.69 -16.92
N ALA A 330 21.25 -8.88 -18.02
CA ALA A 330 21.04 -8.08 -19.23
C ALA A 330 19.69 -8.35 -19.90
N ASP A 331 19.26 -9.61 -19.90
CA ASP A 331 17.98 -10.07 -20.45
C ASP A 331 17.33 -11.06 -19.47
N PRO A 332 16.75 -10.58 -18.35
CA PRO A 332 16.17 -11.46 -17.35
C PRO A 332 14.83 -12.05 -17.82
N PRO A 333 14.46 -13.27 -17.37
CA PRO A 333 13.06 -13.67 -17.38
C PRO A 333 12.22 -12.73 -16.50
N LEU A 334 10.88 -12.73 -16.63
CA LEU A 334 10.00 -11.87 -15.81
C LEU A 334 10.19 -12.03 -14.30
N SER A 335 10.60 -13.22 -13.85
CA SER A 335 10.92 -13.51 -12.44
C SER A 335 12.34 -13.12 -12.03
N GLY A 336 13.21 -12.77 -12.98
CA GLY A 336 14.58 -12.34 -12.75
C GLY A 336 14.70 -10.90 -12.25
N TYR A 337 15.91 -10.34 -12.36
CA TYR A 337 16.20 -8.96 -11.97
C TYR A 337 16.51 -8.13 -13.22
N ALA A 338 15.65 -7.14 -13.52
CA ALA A 338 15.86 -6.22 -14.62
C ALA A 338 16.73 -5.01 -14.22
N PRO A 339 17.53 -4.47 -15.16
CA PRO A 339 18.45 -3.38 -14.87
C PRO A 339 17.77 -2.17 -14.24
N VAL A 340 18.47 -1.56 -13.28
CA VAL A 340 18.11 -0.24 -12.79
C VAL A 340 18.47 0.78 -13.88
N VAL A 341 17.46 1.40 -14.47
CA VAL A 341 17.62 2.40 -15.53
C VAL A 341 16.80 3.64 -15.20
N ASN A 342 17.39 4.82 -15.34
CA ASN A 342 16.70 6.10 -15.13
C ASN A 342 16.06 6.25 -13.73
N ALA A 343 16.69 5.68 -12.70
CA ALA A 343 16.26 5.89 -11.33
C ALA A 343 16.60 7.32 -10.86
N THR A 344 15.69 7.93 -10.11
CA THR A 344 15.88 9.22 -9.42
C THR A 344 15.93 8.99 -7.92
N ILE A 345 17.10 9.18 -7.33
CA ILE A 345 17.34 9.03 -5.89
C ILE A 345 17.74 10.40 -5.35
N SER A 346 16.78 11.14 -4.79
CA SER A 346 17.01 12.55 -4.48
C SER A 346 16.50 12.97 -3.12
N ARG A 347 17.19 13.93 -2.50
CA ARG A 347 16.73 14.56 -1.25
C ARG A 347 16.41 13.56 -0.14
N ASN A 348 17.09 12.43 -0.07
CA ASN A 348 16.93 11.51 1.05
C ASN A 348 17.91 11.88 2.17
N THR A 349 17.52 11.64 3.43
CA THR A 349 18.39 11.80 4.61
C THR A 349 18.69 10.44 5.22
N PHE A 350 19.96 10.12 5.39
CA PHE A 350 20.45 8.90 6.04
C PHE A 350 21.22 9.28 7.32
N VAL A 351 20.71 8.88 8.48
CA VAL A 351 21.30 9.13 9.80
C VAL A 351 21.70 7.81 10.45
N ASP A 352 22.99 7.63 10.70
CA ASP A 352 23.55 6.44 11.37
C ASP A 352 23.17 5.09 10.76
N VAL A 353 22.87 5.07 9.46
CA VAL A 353 22.62 3.82 8.74
C VAL A 353 23.90 3.01 8.61
N ALA A 354 23.78 1.69 8.63
CA ALA A 354 24.92 0.79 8.49
C ALA A 354 25.44 0.75 7.05
N LYS A 355 24.54 0.72 6.05
CA LYS A 355 24.88 0.50 4.63
C LYS A 355 24.03 1.32 3.66
N ILE A 356 24.70 1.88 2.64
CA ILE A 356 24.13 2.42 1.40
C ILE A 356 24.86 1.69 0.27
N SER A 357 24.20 0.77 -0.41
CA SER A 357 24.87 -0.22 -1.25
C SER A 357 24.51 -0.10 -2.72
N PHE A 358 25.52 -0.11 -3.57
CA PHE A 358 25.41 -0.14 -5.02
C PHE A 358 25.96 -1.46 -5.58
N GLY A 359 25.35 -1.97 -6.65
CA GLY A 359 25.69 -3.27 -7.22
C GLY A 359 25.28 -4.45 -6.35
N VAL A 360 24.23 -4.28 -5.56
CA VAL A 360 23.73 -5.36 -4.68
C VAL A 360 23.34 -6.56 -5.52
N GLY A 361 23.84 -7.74 -5.14
CA GLY A 361 23.55 -9.00 -5.84
C GLY A 361 24.47 -9.31 -7.01
N HIS A 362 25.50 -8.50 -7.26
CA HIS A 362 26.50 -8.77 -8.31
C HIS A 362 27.03 -10.21 -8.21
N ASP A 363 26.92 -10.96 -9.30
CA ASP A 363 27.27 -12.37 -9.38
C ASP A 363 27.51 -12.78 -10.85
N GLU A 364 28.79 -12.93 -11.22
CA GLU A 364 29.19 -13.33 -12.57
C GLU A 364 28.62 -14.69 -12.98
N ALA A 365 28.56 -15.65 -12.05
CA ALA A 365 28.07 -17.00 -12.33
C ALA A 365 26.57 -17.02 -12.62
N LYS A 366 25.82 -16.06 -12.07
CA LYS A 366 24.37 -15.88 -12.35
C LYS A 366 24.08 -14.86 -13.45
N GLY A 367 25.11 -14.25 -14.03
CA GLY A 367 24.99 -13.18 -15.03
C GLY A 367 24.38 -11.88 -14.48
N ILE A 368 24.38 -11.70 -13.15
CA ILE A 368 23.90 -10.48 -12.49
C ILE A 368 25.07 -9.49 -12.46
N VAL A 369 25.35 -8.87 -13.59
CA VAL A 369 26.57 -8.04 -13.81
C VAL A 369 26.26 -6.67 -14.42
N VAL A 370 24.99 -6.38 -14.69
CA VAL A 370 24.57 -5.11 -15.30
C VAL A 370 24.31 -4.10 -14.20
N ALA A 371 25.23 -3.13 -14.09
CA ALA A 371 25.12 -2.00 -13.17
C ALA A 371 24.05 -1.00 -13.58
N ALA A 372 23.62 -0.20 -12.61
CA ALA A 372 22.63 0.86 -12.82
C ALA A 372 23.09 1.89 -13.88
N SER A 373 22.18 2.35 -14.72
CA SER A 373 22.47 3.30 -15.81
C SER A 373 21.45 4.44 -15.91
N ASN A 374 21.84 5.54 -16.56
CA ASN A 374 21.04 6.76 -16.75
C ASN A 374 20.39 7.31 -15.47
N SER A 375 20.95 6.98 -14.30
CA SER A 375 20.34 7.24 -13.00
C SER A 375 20.96 8.46 -12.32
N ARG A 376 20.30 8.97 -11.28
CA ARG A 376 20.68 10.21 -10.59
C ARG A 376 20.63 10.00 -9.08
N PHE A 377 21.69 10.42 -8.41
CA PHE A 377 21.80 10.51 -6.95
C PHE A 377 22.07 11.96 -6.57
N THR A 378 21.02 12.70 -6.19
CA THR A 378 21.09 14.18 -6.12
C THR A 378 20.56 14.75 -4.81
N GLY A 379 21.33 15.64 -4.17
CA GLY A 379 20.86 16.36 -2.99
C GLY A 379 20.61 15.48 -1.79
N ASN A 380 21.23 14.29 -1.69
CA ASN A 380 21.06 13.42 -0.53
C ASN A 380 22.00 13.84 0.60
N LEU A 381 21.55 13.64 1.84
CA LEU A 381 22.32 13.87 3.06
C LEU A 381 22.68 12.54 3.71
N ILE A 382 23.96 12.33 3.98
CA ILE A 382 24.46 11.16 4.73
C ILE A 382 25.19 11.68 5.96
N VAL A 383 24.70 11.36 7.15
CA VAL A 383 25.35 11.72 8.41
C VAL A 383 25.53 10.47 9.26
N ASN A 384 26.76 10.21 9.68
CA ASN A 384 27.04 9.14 10.63
C ASN A 384 27.80 9.71 11.83
N ARG A 385 27.11 9.77 12.98
CA ARG A 385 27.62 10.29 14.25
C ARG A 385 28.65 9.36 14.89
N THR A 386 28.64 8.08 14.50
CA THR A 386 29.61 7.06 14.95
C THR A 386 30.85 6.95 14.07
N SER A 387 31.07 7.90 13.16
CA SER A 387 32.17 7.90 12.18
C SER A 387 32.21 6.68 11.24
N ARG A 388 31.14 5.89 11.16
CA ARG A 388 31.02 4.83 10.15
C ARG A 388 30.87 5.44 8.76
N ASN A 389 31.42 4.76 7.75
CA ASN A 389 31.27 5.12 6.36
C ASN A 389 30.30 4.14 5.67
N PRO A 390 28.99 4.46 5.55
CA PRO A 390 27.99 3.51 5.06
C PRO A 390 28.05 3.14 3.56
N PRO A 391 28.52 4.00 2.63
CA PRO A 391 28.52 3.64 1.21
C PRO A 391 29.44 2.46 0.91
N ASP A 392 28.96 1.52 0.10
CA ASP A 392 29.76 0.51 -0.58
C ASP A 392 29.26 0.27 -2.01
N ALA A 393 30.14 -0.28 -2.85
CA ALA A 393 29.85 -0.60 -4.24
C ALA A 393 30.51 -1.93 -4.61
N ALA A 394 29.73 -2.83 -5.23
CA ALA A 394 30.23 -4.08 -5.81
C ALA A 394 30.40 -4.00 -7.33
N SER A 395 29.90 -2.93 -7.96
CA SER A 395 29.95 -2.71 -9.42
C SER A 395 30.21 -1.24 -9.75
N SER A 396 30.37 -0.94 -11.05
CA SER A 396 30.66 0.40 -11.53
C SER A 396 29.53 1.39 -11.22
N LEU A 397 29.90 2.59 -10.77
CA LEU A 397 28.97 3.70 -10.52
C LEU A 397 28.84 4.66 -11.71
N ALA A 398 29.51 4.40 -12.84
CA ALA A 398 29.59 5.33 -13.97
C ALA A 398 28.22 5.66 -14.60
N GLY A 399 27.23 4.78 -14.45
CA GLY A 399 25.86 4.99 -14.94
C GLY A 399 24.97 5.83 -14.02
N ILE A 400 25.51 6.31 -12.89
CA ILE A 400 24.80 7.16 -11.93
C ILE A 400 25.50 8.52 -11.89
N SER A 401 24.76 9.58 -12.14
CA SER A 401 25.24 10.94 -11.91
C SER A 401 25.05 11.35 -10.45
N PHE A 402 26.10 11.87 -9.83
CA PHE A 402 26.09 12.34 -8.44
C PHE A 402 26.22 13.85 -8.42
N SER A 403 25.32 14.56 -7.73
CA SER A 403 25.37 16.02 -7.65
C SER A 403 24.72 16.59 -6.38
N GLY A 404 25.34 17.62 -5.80
CA GLY A 404 24.77 18.36 -4.67
C GLY A 404 24.56 17.53 -3.39
N ASN A 405 25.18 16.35 -3.27
CA ASN A 405 25.06 15.52 -2.09
C ASN A 405 26.03 15.98 -1.00
N LEU A 406 25.73 15.65 0.26
CA LEU A 406 26.57 15.96 1.40
C LEU A 406 26.77 14.71 2.25
N GLN A 407 28.02 14.45 2.66
CA GLN A 407 28.33 13.42 3.63
C GLN A 407 29.16 13.99 4.79
N SER A 408 28.71 13.69 6.01
CA SER A 408 29.36 14.09 7.25
C SER A 408 30.07 12.92 7.94
N PRO A 409 31.30 13.11 8.45
CA PRO A 409 32.09 14.35 8.40
C PRO A 409 32.89 14.52 7.10
N GLN A 410 33.04 13.46 6.30
CA GLN A 410 33.85 13.43 5.09
C GLN A 410 33.14 12.62 3.99
N ALA A 411 33.42 12.96 2.74
CA ALA A 411 32.90 12.22 1.60
C ALA A 411 33.54 10.83 1.53
N SER A 412 32.72 9.81 1.31
CA SER A 412 33.21 8.45 1.10
C SER A 412 34.06 8.37 -0.17
N PRO A 413 35.22 7.67 -0.14
CA PRO A 413 36.01 7.41 -1.35
C PRO A 413 35.31 6.46 -2.33
N VAL A 414 34.19 5.82 -1.94
CA VAL A 414 33.38 4.99 -2.84
C VAL A 414 32.75 5.83 -3.95
N PHE A 415 32.42 7.09 -3.68
CA PHE A 415 31.80 7.93 -4.68
C PHE A 415 32.84 8.52 -5.65
N PRO A 416 32.56 8.54 -6.97
CA PRO A 416 33.50 9.08 -7.96
C PRO A 416 33.55 10.62 -7.97
N GLY A 417 32.67 11.30 -7.24
CA GLY A 417 32.52 12.76 -7.19
C GLY A 417 31.08 13.17 -6.88
N GLY A 418 30.81 14.48 -6.76
CA GLY A 418 29.46 15.01 -6.56
C GLY A 418 28.90 14.90 -5.13
N ILE A 419 29.76 14.55 -4.17
CA ILE A 419 29.49 14.54 -2.72
C ILE A 419 30.47 15.51 -2.07
N GLU A 420 29.94 16.54 -1.43
CA GLU A 420 30.72 17.41 -0.54
C GLU A 420 30.93 16.70 0.80
N GLY A 421 32.18 16.65 1.27
CA GLY A 421 32.52 16.13 2.58
C GLY A 421 32.73 17.25 3.58
N ARG A 422 31.85 17.37 4.57
CA ARG A 422 32.07 18.26 5.73
C ARG A 422 31.25 17.84 6.95
N ALA A 423 31.68 18.30 8.11
CA ALA A 423 30.92 18.14 9.33
C ALA A 423 29.53 18.80 9.23
N VAL A 424 28.52 18.05 9.62
CA VAL A 424 27.12 18.48 9.77
C VAL A 424 26.71 18.23 11.21
N THR A 425 26.28 19.27 11.90
CA THR A 425 25.64 19.15 13.21
C THR A 425 24.17 18.84 13.02
N LEU A 426 23.64 17.88 13.78
CA LEU A 426 22.23 17.53 13.79
C LEU A 426 21.57 18.01 15.08
N GLN A 427 20.30 18.36 14.98
CA GLN A 427 19.42 18.62 16.12
C GLN A 427 18.09 17.89 15.91
N GLN A 428 17.36 17.57 16.99
CA GLN A 428 16.01 17.02 16.86
C GLN A 428 15.03 18.12 16.45
N SER A 429 14.19 17.82 15.47
CA SER A 429 13.06 18.65 15.10
C SER A 429 11.86 18.40 16.02
N ALA A 430 10.82 19.24 15.91
CA ALA A 430 9.54 19.01 16.58
C ALA A 430 8.86 17.69 16.16
N ASN A 431 9.23 17.14 15.01
CA ASN A 431 8.71 15.88 14.48
C ASN A 431 9.55 14.66 14.95
N GLU A 432 10.43 14.83 15.94
CA GLU A 432 11.34 13.79 16.46
C GLU A 432 12.37 13.24 15.44
N LEU A 433 12.54 13.90 14.28
CA LEU A 433 13.55 13.54 13.28
C LEU A 433 14.80 14.41 13.43
N TRP A 434 15.98 13.84 13.18
CA TRP A 434 17.23 14.60 13.17
C TRP A 434 17.35 15.45 11.90
N VAL A 435 17.53 16.76 12.07
CA VAL A 435 17.68 17.71 10.97
C VAL A 435 19.00 18.49 11.10
N PRO A 436 19.61 18.92 9.98
CA PRO A 436 20.81 19.76 10.01
C PRO A 436 20.61 21.09 10.74
N ALA A 437 21.62 21.49 11.50
CA ALA A 437 21.75 22.82 12.10
C ALA A 437 23.12 23.43 11.71
N PRO A 438 23.18 24.51 10.92
CA PRO A 438 22.06 25.21 10.27
C PRO A 438 21.36 24.36 9.18
N ALA A 439 20.15 24.76 8.81
CA ALA A 439 19.34 24.07 7.81
C ALA A 439 20.02 24.04 6.43
N LEU A 440 19.80 22.94 5.70
CA LEU A 440 20.30 22.72 4.33
C LEU A 440 19.11 22.64 3.36
N PRO A 441 18.72 23.74 2.69
CA PRO A 441 17.45 23.80 1.96
C PRO A 441 17.38 22.88 0.73
N THR A 442 18.53 22.53 0.15
CA THR A 442 18.62 21.73 -1.08
C THR A 442 19.20 20.32 -0.85
N VAL A 443 19.51 19.97 0.40
CA VAL A 443 20.20 18.72 0.73
C VAL A 443 19.49 17.98 1.85
N GLY A 444 19.23 16.70 1.63
CA GLY A 444 18.45 15.86 2.52
C GLY A 444 16.94 16.03 2.34
N ALA A 445 16.22 15.26 3.14
CA ALA A 445 14.78 15.34 3.27
C ALA A 445 14.36 16.71 3.79
N ASP A 446 13.14 17.11 3.43
CA ASP A 446 12.51 18.33 3.90
C ASP A 446 12.56 18.40 5.44
N PRO A 447 13.10 19.49 6.03
CA PRO A 447 13.09 19.67 7.48
C PRO A 447 11.69 19.65 8.10
N GLY A 448 10.65 19.90 7.30
CA GLY A 448 9.24 19.80 7.67
C GLY A 448 8.63 18.41 7.46
N LEU A 449 9.39 17.41 6.98
CA LEU A 449 8.93 16.03 6.88
C LEU A 449 8.44 15.56 8.25
N ALA A 450 7.21 15.04 8.28
CA ALA A 450 6.56 14.57 9.49
C ALA A 450 6.24 13.08 9.37
N MET A 451 6.44 12.36 10.46
CA MET A 451 5.98 10.98 10.56
C MET A 451 4.45 10.94 10.64
N THR A 452 3.83 9.99 9.95
CA THR A 452 2.48 9.58 10.31
C THR A 452 2.50 9.07 11.75
N ALA A 453 1.71 9.70 12.63
CA ALA A 453 1.66 9.31 14.03
C ALA A 453 1.12 7.88 14.17
N ARG A 454 1.76 7.05 15.01
CA ARG A 454 1.29 5.69 15.32
C ARG A 454 -0.16 5.66 15.82
N THR A 455 -0.59 6.69 16.54
CA THR A 455 -1.97 6.83 17.04
C THR A 455 -2.97 7.21 15.96
N ALA A 456 -2.51 7.74 14.82
CA ALA A 456 -3.34 8.07 13.66
C ALA A 456 -3.52 6.89 12.70
N THR A 457 -2.97 5.72 13.01
CA THR A 457 -3.14 4.49 12.21
C THR A 457 -3.91 3.44 12.98
N GLY A 458 -4.52 2.49 12.26
CA GLY A 458 -5.35 1.46 12.87
C GLY A 458 -6.62 2.03 13.50
N VAL A 459 -7.03 1.44 14.63
CA VAL A 459 -8.21 1.87 15.41
C VAL A 459 -7.83 2.26 16.83
N ASP A 460 -8.68 3.03 17.49
CA ASP A 460 -8.54 3.45 18.89
C ASP A 460 -9.19 2.46 19.88
N TRP A 461 -10.19 1.71 19.42
CA TRP A 461 -10.96 0.75 20.21
C TRP A 461 -10.34 -0.66 20.30
N TYR A 462 -9.20 -0.91 19.64
CA TYR A 462 -8.47 -2.18 19.75
C TYR A 462 -6.99 -1.95 20.03
N PRO A 463 -6.40 -2.61 21.05
CA PRO A 463 -5.04 -2.34 21.47
C PRO A 463 -4.01 -2.70 20.39
N LYS A 464 -3.00 -1.82 20.24
CA LYS A 464 -1.82 -2.10 19.40
C LYS A 464 -0.75 -2.82 20.20
N VAL A 465 -0.80 -4.14 20.21
CA VAL A 465 0.21 -5.01 20.84
C VAL A 465 1.40 -5.17 19.87
N GLY A 466 2.43 -4.34 20.04
CA GLY A 466 3.59 -4.29 19.15
C GLY A 466 4.91 -3.98 19.87
N GLU A 467 6.00 -3.82 19.11
CA GLU A 467 7.34 -3.55 19.66
C GLU A 467 7.46 -2.25 20.46
N VAL A 468 6.61 -1.24 20.20
CA VAL A 468 6.65 0.04 20.93
C VAL A 468 6.38 -0.14 22.43
N ALA A 469 5.70 -1.22 22.83
CA ALA A 469 5.53 -1.57 24.24
C ALA A 469 6.86 -1.94 24.95
N LEU A 470 7.95 -2.18 24.19
CA LEU A 470 9.24 -2.65 24.72
C LEU A 470 10.36 -1.59 24.71
N SER A 471 10.27 -0.47 23.98
CA SER A 471 11.42 0.46 23.85
C SER A 471 11.21 1.93 24.21
N ARG A 472 9.97 2.39 24.46
CA ARG A 472 9.73 3.80 24.85
C ARG A 472 9.22 4.01 26.28
N THR A 473 9.00 2.94 27.04
CA THR A 473 8.72 3.03 28.48
C THR A 473 10.02 2.99 29.28
N SER A 474 10.26 4.11 29.99
CA SER A 474 11.16 4.26 31.14
C SER A 474 12.64 3.90 30.92
N THR A 475 13.41 4.85 30.39
CA THR A 475 14.40 5.67 31.13
C THR A 475 15.29 6.34 30.10
N GLY A 476 15.18 7.65 29.94
CA GLY A 476 16.06 8.39 29.05
C GLY A 476 17.50 8.35 29.52
N VAL A 477 18.29 7.40 29.02
CA VAL A 477 19.75 7.33 28.94
C VAL A 477 20.01 6.18 27.95
N ASP A 478 20.50 6.31 26.71
CA ASP A 478 21.22 7.36 26.00
C ASP A 478 20.35 8.00 24.91
N ARG A 479 20.44 9.33 24.84
CA ARG A 479 19.77 10.19 23.86
C ARG A 479 20.65 10.42 22.64
#